data_AF-A0AAW1CXV3-F1
#
_entry.id   AF-A0AAW1CXV3-F1
#
_cell.length_a   1.000
_cell.length_b   1.000
_cell.length_c   1.000
_cell.angle_alpha   90.00
_cell.angle_beta   90.00
_cell.angle_gamma   90.00
#
_symmetry.space_group_name_H-M   'P 1'
#
loop_
_entity.id
_entity.type
_entity.pdbx_description
1 polymer ?
#
loop_
_entity_poly.entity_id
_entity_poly.type
_entity_poly.pdbx_seq_one_letter_code
_entity_poly.pdbx_strand_id
1 'polypeptide(L)'
;MARRKAQTHRTRQLKMRLGTPPPVQGRKHEDIQTEEYLEEVFDHPLEMSIQTQTEPHLDRPLTPPFVPQKAGIDAATQIYPGELFQFDVEVKPILEVLVGKTIEQALMEVMEEDELAAIKEQQRRFKEIKDTELAEDARIEESERRKKEEMELRIMEQEAALKDQQDTQERVAAAVLTTGYIADLLPSVFSGLRDEMIRDIVQTRAELYHALGAKDNKRLGLSDEETEEYGEMGGELGEEDYKKGYVMKFGGDDSESTTNV
;
A
#
# COMPACT_ATOMS: atom_id res chain seq x y z
N MET A 1 45.61 137.65 -122.98
CA MET A 1 44.27 138.23 -122.78
C MET A 1 43.17 137.28 -122.27
N ALA A 2 43.29 135.94 -122.29
CA ALA A 2 42.15 135.08 -121.88
C ALA A 2 42.22 134.49 -120.45
N ARG A 3 43.37 133.97 -120.01
CA ARG A 3 43.48 133.20 -118.75
C ARG A 3 43.30 134.03 -117.47
N ARG A 4 43.74 135.29 -117.49
CA ARG A 4 43.70 136.19 -116.33
C ARG A 4 42.28 136.68 -115.99
N LYS A 5 41.36 136.68 -116.97
CA LYS A 5 39.95 137.07 -116.77
C LYS A 5 39.11 135.97 -116.11
N ALA A 6 39.46 134.70 -116.29
CA ALA A 6 38.74 133.58 -115.68
C ALA A 6 39.04 133.41 -114.18
N GLN A 7 40.30 133.63 -113.76
CA GLN A 7 40.68 133.55 -112.35
C GLN A 7 40.05 134.66 -111.50
N THR A 8 39.91 135.88 -112.04
CA THR A 8 39.30 137.01 -111.33
C THR A 8 37.78 136.87 -111.18
N HIS A 9 37.09 136.23 -112.13
CA HIS A 9 35.66 135.98 -112.00
C HIS A 9 35.35 134.93 -110.91
N ARG A 10 36.18 133.90 -110.78
CA ARG A 10 35.99 132.81 -109.81
C ARG A 10 36.24 133.26 -108.36
N THR A 11 37.25 134.09 -108.12
CA THR A 11 37.52 134.64 -106.78
C THR A 11 36.47 135.65 -106.33
N ARG A 12 35.86 136.39 -107.26
CA ARG A 12 34.78 137.34 -106.96
C ARG A 12 33.48 136.67 -106.54
N GLN A 13 33.14 135.50 -107.12
CA GLN A 13 31.96 134.74 -106.70
C GLN A 13 32.08 134.11 -105.31
N LEU A 14 33.28 133.70 -104.89
CA LEU A 14 33.51 133.10 -103.56
C LEU A 14 33.40 134.11 -102.41
N LYS A 15 33.72 135.40 -102.63
CA LYS A 15 33.60 136.44 -101.59
C LYS A 15 32.16 136.85 -101.28
N MET A 16 31.18 136.51 -102.12
CA MET A 16 29.77 136.91 -101.95
C MET A 16 28.95 135.94 -101.07
N ARG A 17 29.54 134.84 -100.57
CA ARG A 17 28.79 133.83 -99.80
C ARG A 17 29.08 133.77 -98.30
N LEU A 18 30.01 134.57 -97.77
CA LEU A 18 30.37 134.56 -96.34
C LEU A 18 30.11 135.89 -95.60
N GLY A 19 29.33 136.83 -96.16
CA GLY A 19 29.05 138.13 -95.52
C GLY A 19 27.56 138.42 -95.39
N THR A 20 27.21 139.21 -94.37
CA THR A 20 25.86 139.76 -94.15
C THR A 20 25.40 140.53 -95.40
N PRO A 21 24.18 140.27 -95.91
CA PRO A 21 23.75 140.86 -97.18
C PRO A 21 23.73 142.39 -97.14
N PRO A 22 23.96 143.07 -98.27
CA PRO A 22 24.09 144.52 -98.30
C PRO A 22 22.75 145.22 -97.98
N PRO A 23 22.78 146.40 -97.33
CA PRO A 23 21.58 147.16 -97.01
C PRO A 23 20.86 147.61 -98.29
N VAL A 24 19.52 147.54 -98.27
CA VAL A 24 18.66 147.97 -99.39
C VAL A 24 18.80 149.48 -99.61
N GLN A 25 18.80 149.89 -100.88
CA GLN A 25 19.06 151.27 -101.30
C GLN A 25 18.15 152.26 -100.54
N GLY A 26 18.77 153.15 -99.75
CA GLY A 26 18.11 154.18 -98.95
C GLY A 26 18.22 154.00 -97.43
N ARG A 27 18.67 152.84 -96.93
CA ARG A 27 18.87 152.58 -95.49
C ARG A 27 20.32 152.22 -95.18
N LYS A 28 20.77 152.54 -93.97
CA LYS A 28 22.06 152.07 -93.41
C LYS A 28 21.78 151.02 -92.36
N HIS A 29 22.62 150.00 -92.27
CA HIS A 29 22.60 149.10 -91.13
C HIS A 29 23.19 149.82 -89.91
N GLU A 30 22.61 149.56 -88.75
CA GLU A 30 23.06 150.04 -87.45
C GLU A 30 23.07 148.83 -86.50
N ASP A 31 24.12 148.72 -85.71
CA ASP A 31 24.33 147.57 -84.84
C ASP A 31 23.52 147.76 -83.55
N ILE A 32 22.61 146.82 -83.26
CA ILE A 32 21.82 146.80 -82.03
C ILE A 32 22.50 145.85 -81.06
N GLN A 33 22.67 146.29 -79.80
CA GLN A 33 23.17 145.46 -78.72
C GLN A 33 22.24 144.26 -78.54
N THR A 34 22.69 143.09 -78.96
CA THR A 34 21.94 141.82 -78.90
C THR A 34 22.47 140.88 -77.81
N GLU A 35 23.34 141.41 -76.95
CA GLU A 35 23.92 140.71 -75.81
C GLU A 35 23.03 140.87 -74.57
N GLU A 36 22.89 139.79 -73.79
CA GLU A 36 22.04 139.73 -72.60
C GLU A 36 22.61 140.62 -71.48
N TYR A 37 21.86 141.66 -71.10
CA TYR A 37 22.21 142.59 -70.02
C TYR A 37 21.28 142.32 -68.83
N LEU A 38 21.83 141.83 -67.71
CA LEU A 38 21.12 141.55 -66.47
C LEU A 38 21.32 142.71 -65.49
N GLU A 39 20.22 143.24 -64.95
CA GLU A 39 20.22 144.31 -63.94
C GLU A 39 19.82 143.69 -62.59
N GLU A 40 20.68 143.82 -61.58
CA GLU A 40 20.42 143.26 -60.24
C GLU A 40 19.47 144.17 -59.45
N VAL A 41 18.31 143.65 -59.07
CA VAL A 41 17.33 144.32 -58.20
C VAL A 41 17.58 143.90 -56.74
N PHE A 42 17.92 144.85 -55.86
CA PHE A 42 18.43 144.57 -54.50
C PHE A 42 17.38 144.42 -53.39
N ASP A 43 16.07 144.46 -53.69
CA ASP A 43 15.03 144.43 -52.65
C ASP A 43 14.55 142.99 -52.38
N HIS A 44 14.90 142.44 -51.21
CA HIS A 44 14.54 141.07 -50.80
C HIS A 44 13.29 141.09 -49.92
N PRO A 45 12.21 140.35 -50.27
CA PRO A 45 10.99 140.33 -49.44
C PRO A 45 11.22 139.60 -48.11
N LEU A 46 10.42 139.99 -47.11
CA LEU A 46 10.57 139.52 -45.73
C LEU A 46 10.36 137.99 -45.59
N GLU A 47 11.37 137.28 -45.09
CA GLU A 47 11.27 135.85 -44.84
C GLU A 47 10.68 135.57 -43.43
N MET A 48 9.60 134.78 -43.37
CA MET A 48 9.01 134.31 -42.12
C MET A 48 9.40 132.86 -41.85
N SER A 49 9.93 132.60 -40.66
CA SER A 49 10.26 131.26 -40.17
C SER A 49 9.05 130.64 -39.44
N ILE A 50 8.65 129.43 -39.84
CA ILE A 50 7.61 128.63 -39.19
C ILE A 50 8.28 127.40 -38.58
N GLN A 51 8.03 127.14 -37.29
CA GLN A 51 8.51 125.93 -36.60
C GLN A 51 7.35 124.94 -36.44
N THR A 52 7.62 123.65 -36.67
CA THR A 52 6.68 122.55 -36.41
C THR A 52 7.10 121.77 -35.17
N GLN A 53 6.14 121.56 -34.25
CA GLN A 53 6.31 120.77 -33.03
C GLN A 53 6.20 119.27 -33.35
N THR A 54 7.26 118.51 -33.05
CA THR A 54 7.31 117.05 -33.19
C THR A 54 6.84 116.39 -31.88
N GLU A 55 5.69 115.73 -31.90
CA GLU A 55 5.26 114.90 -30.75
C GLU A 55 6.11 113.60 -30.66
N PRO A 56 6.42 113.10 -29.46
CA PRO A 56 7.18 111.87 -29.28
C PRO A 56 6.36 110.64 -29.67
N HIS A 57 6.94 109.76 -30.50
CA HIS A 57 6.31 108.50 -30.90
C HIS A 57 6.02 107.62 -29.67
N LEU A 58 4.77 107.17 -29.49
CA LEU A 58 4.44 106.12 -28.53
C LEU A 58 4.84 104.75 -29.10
N ASP A 59 5.52 103.93 -28.29
CA ASP A 59 5.99 102.60 -28.68
C ASP A 59 4.82 101.65 -29.03
N ARG A 60 4.87 101.08 -30.23
CA ARG A 60 3.96 100.02 -30.68
C ARG A 60 4.27 98.72 -29.91
N PRO A 61 3.26 97.95 -29.46
CA PRO A 61 3.51 96.64 -28.87
C PRO A 61 4.22 95.71 -29.86
N LEU A 62 5.07 94.81 -29.34
CA LEU A 62 5.82 93.84 -30.13
C LEU A 62 4.86 92.99 -30.98
N THR A 63 5.15 92.86 -32.27
CA THR A 63 4.37 92.00 -33.17
C THR A 63 4.47 90.54 -32.70
N PRO A 64 3.34 89.82 -32.61
CA PRO A 64 3.35 88.43 -32.16
C PRO A 64 4.21 87.55 -33.08
N PRO A 65 4.90 86.53 -32.53
CA PRO A 65 5.74 85.64 -33.32
C PRO A 65 4.89 84.84 -34.31
N PHE A 66 5.37 84.74 -35.55
CA PHE A 66 4.71 83.94 -36.58
C PHE A 66 4.81 82.46 -36.23
N VAL A 67 3.65 81.81 -36.05
CA VAL A 67 3.53 80.36 -35.92
C VAL A 67 3.07 79.80 -37.28
N PRO A 68 3.91 79.03 -37.99
CA PRO A 68 3.51 78.41 -39.25
C PRO A 68 2.30 77.51 -39.05
N GLN A 69 1.36 77.55 -40.00
CA GLN A 69 0.26 76.59 -40.02
C GLN A 69 0.82 75.19 -40.24
N LYS A 70 0.33 74.20 -39.48
CA LYS A 70 0.69 72.80 -39.66
C LYS A 70 0.43 72.39 -41.12
N ALA A 71 1.50 72.02 -41.83
CA ALA A 71 1.45 71.56 -43.20
C ALA A 71 1.66 70.04 -43.22
N GLY A 72 0.66 69.30 -43.71
CA GLY A 72 0.64 67.83 -43.76
C GLY A 72 -0.75 67.28 -43.49
N ILE A 73 -1.00 66.02 -43.88
CA ILE A 73 -2.24 65.30 -43.56
C ILE A 73 -1.94 64.43 -42.34
N ASP A 74 -2.75 64.59 -41.29
CA ASP A 74 -2.71 63.69 -40.14
C ASP A 74 -3.40 62.37 -40.50
N ALA A 75 -2.66 61.27 -40.42
CA ALA A 75 -3.20 59.92 -40.56
C ALA A 75 -2.89 59.13 -39.28
N ALA A 76 -3.89 58.45 -38.75
CA ALA A 76 -3.73 57.51 -37.66
C ALA A 76 -4.09 56.11 -38.15
N THR A 77 -3.26 55.14 -37.81
CA THR A 77 -3.55 53.71 -38.01
C THR A 77 -3.81 53.11 -36.64
N GLN A 78 -5.01 52.56 -36.46
CA GLN A 78 -5.42 51.88 -35.22
C GLN A 78 -6.00 50.52 -35.61
N ILE A 79 -5.53 49.47 -34.95
CA ILE A 79 -6.10 48.13 -35.06
C ILE A 79 -7.12 47.98 -33.93
N TYR A 80 -8.34 47.59 -34.27
CA TYR A 80 -9.42 47.36 -33.32
C TYR A 80 -9.42 45.92 -32.80
N PRO A 81 -9.99 45.66 -31.60
CA PRO A 81 -10.14 44.31 -31.07
C PRO A 81 -10.88 43.42 -32.07
N GLY A 82 -10.23 42.31 -32.47
CA GLY A 82 -10.80 41.33 -33.43
C GLY A 82 -10.34 41.48 -34.88
N GLU A 83 -9.73 42.58 -35.30
CA GLU A 83 -9.26 42.76 -36.69
C GLU A 83 -8.11 41.81 -37.09
N LEU A 84 -7.33 41.32 -36.11
CA LEU A 84 -6.23 40.39 -36.33
C LEU A 84 -6.55 38.94 -35.92
N PHE A 85 -7.77 38.66 -35.49
CA PHE A 85 -8.11 37.32 -35.00
C PHE A 85 -8.23 36.33 -36.16
N GLN A 86 -7.38 35.31 -36.16
CA GLN A 86 -7.41 34.24 -37.16
C GLN A 86 -7.84 32.93 -36.52
N PHE A 87 -9.13 32.59 -36.68
CA PHE A 87 -9.76 31.45 -36.00
C PHE A 87 -8.98 30.14 -36.15
N ASP A 88 -8.56 29.80 -37.37
CA ASP A 88 -7.87 28.54 -37.66
C ASP A 88 -6.51 28.40 -36.97
N VAL A 89 -5.90 29.51 -36.56
CA VAL A 89 -4.64 29.51 -35.81
C VAL A 89 -4.93 29.43 -34.31
N GLU A 90 -5.86 30.26 -33.84
CA GLU A 90 -6.15 30.43 -32.42
C GLU A 90 -6.93 29.26 -31.80
N VAL A 91 -7.70 28.51 -32.60
CA VAL A 91 -8.45 27.34 -32.12
C VAL A 91 -7.59 26.09 -31.93
N LYS A 92 -6.45 26.00 -32.62
CA LYS A 92 -5.55 24.84 -32.59
C LYS A 92 -5.08 24.45 -31.17
N PRO A 93 -4.54 25.36 -30.34
CA PRO A 93 -4.10 25.00 -28.98
C PRO A 93 -5.26 24.53 -28.10
N ILE A 94 -6.46 25.08 -28.30
CA ILE A 94 -7.66 24.67 -27.55
C ILE A 94 -8.04 23.23 -27.93
N LEU A 95 -8.09 22.94 -29.24
CA LEU A 95 -8.41 21.60 -29.74
C LEU A 95 -7.35 20.56 -29.36
N GLU A 96 -6.07 20.92 -29.41
CA GLU A 96 -4.97 20.03 -29.02
C GLU A 96 -5.10 19.60 -27.55
N VAL A 97 -5.38 20.56 -26.65
CA VAL A 97 -5.59 20.24 -25.23
C VAL A 97 -6.87 19.44 -25.02
N LEU A 98 -7.96 19.79 -25.71
CA LEU A 98 -9.24 19.07 -25.60
C LEU A 98 -9.11 17.62 -26.05
N VAL A 99 -8.56 17.39 -27.23
CA VAL A 99 -8.40 16.04 -27.79
C VAL A 99 -7.34 15.25 -27.01
N GLY A 100 -6.23 15.90 -26.63
CA GLY A 100 -5.19 15.27 -25.81
C GLY A 100 -5.74 14.76 -24.48
N LYS A 101 -6.44 15.63 -23.73
CA LYS A 101 -7.02 15.25 -22.44
C LYS A 101 -8.11 14.20 -22.55
N THR A 102 -8.97 14.27 -23.57
CA THR A 102 -10.04 13.26 -23.72
C THR A 102 -9.48 11.89 -24.04
N ILE A 103 -8.45 11.80 -24.89
CA ILE A 103 -7.78 10.54 -25.18
C ILE A 103 -7.02 10.02 -23.96
N GLU A 104 -6.29 10.89 -23.26
CA GLU A 104 -5.54 10.52 -22.05
C GLU A 104 -6.49 9.99 -20.96
N GLN A 105 -7.59 10.69 -20.70
CA GLN A 105 -8.60 10.26 -19.75
C GLN A 105 -9.25 8.93 -20.17
N ALA A 106 -9.66 8.79 -21.43
CA ALA A 106 -10.25 7.54 -21.91
C ALA A 106 -9.29 6.36 -21.81
N LEU A 107 -7.99 6.57 -22.06
CA LEU A 107 -6.98 5.53 -21.91
C LEU A 107 -6.81 5.11 -20.44
N MET A 108 -6.75 6.08 -19.52
CA MET A 108 -6.66 5.78 -18.08
C MET A 108 -7.88 5.01 -17.59
N GLU A 109 -9.08 5.41 -17.97
CA GLU A 109 -10.32 4.73 -17.59
C GLU A 109 -10.34 3.27 -18.04
N VAL A 110 -9.96 2.98 -19.29
CA VAL A 110 -9.91 1.61 -19.82
C VAL A 110 -8.86 0.77 -19.08
N MET A 111 -7.68 1.34 -18.81
CA MET A 111 -6.63 0.64 -18.05
C MET A 111 -7.08 0.32 -16.62
N GLU A 112 -7.74 1.27 -15.94
CA GLU A 112 -8.28 1.07 -14.61
C GLU A 112 -9.38 -0.01 -14.59
N GLU A 113 -10.26 -0.03 -15.60
CA GLU A 113 -11.29 -1.07 -15.74
C GLU A 113 -10.68 -2.47 -15.91
N ASP A 114 -9.66 -2.60 -16.75
CA ASP A 114 -8.94 -3.86 -16.97
C ASP A 114 -8.24 -4.35 -15.70
N GLU A 115 -7.56 -3.44 -14.98
CA GLU A 115 -6.92 -3.76 -13.69
C GLU A 115 -7.94 -4.21 -12.64
N LEU A 116 -9.05 -3.50 -12.52
CA LEU A 116 -10.14 -3.86 -11.60
C LEU A 116 -10.76 -5.22 -11.97
N ALA A 117 -10.90 -5.52 -13.26
CA ALA A 117 -11.38 -6.82 -13.72
C ALA A 117 -10.41 -7.95 -13.34
N ALA A 118 -9.11 -7.75 -13.54
CA ALA A 118 -8.07 -8.71 -13.18
C ALA A 118 -8.04 -8.97 -11.65
N ILE A 119 -8.11 -7.92 -10.83
CA ILE A 119 -8.14 -8.06 -9.36
C ILE A 119 -9.40 -8.82 -8.91
N LYS A 120 -10.57 -8.48 -9.48
CA LYS A 120 -11.84 -9.18 -9.16
C LYS A 120 -11.78 -10.66 -9.52
N GLU A 121 -11.17 -11.00 -10.66
CA GLU A 121 -10.99 -12.40 -11.05
C GLU A 121 -10.06 -13.14 -10.08
N GLN A 122 -8.94 -12.53 -9.69
CA GLN A 122 -8.03 -13.11 -8.69
C GLN A 122 -8.73 -13.33 -7.34
N GLN A 123 -9.49 -12.34 -6.86
CA GLN A 123 -10.26 -12.45 -5.63
C GLN A 123 -11.31 -13.57 -5.72
N ARG A 124 -12.02 -13.69 -6.85
CA ARG A 124 -12.99 -14.76 -7.08
C ARG A 124 -12.33 -16.14 -6.99
N ARG A 125 -11.23 -16.35 -7.71
CA ARG A 125 -10.48 -17.62 -7.68
C ARG A 125 -9.97 -17.94 -6.28
N PHE A 126 -9.43 -16.95 -5.57
CA PHE A 126 -8.95 -17.15 -4.20
C PHE A 126 -10.10 -17.53 -3.25
N LYS A 127 -11.25 -16.86 -3.38
CA LYS A 127 -12.42 -17.17 -2.58
C LYS A 127 -12.96 -18.57 -2.87
N GLU A 128 -13.04 -18.98 -4.13
CA GLU A 128 -13.44 -20.34 -4.52
C GLU A 128 -12.53 -21.38 -3.85
N ILE A 129 -11.21 -21.21 -3.90
CA ILE A 129 -10.26 -22.11 -3.23
C ILE A 129 -10.52 -22.12 -1.72
N LYS A 130 -10.64 -20.95 -1.09
CA LYS A 130 -10.90 -20.84 0.35
C LYS A 130 -12.20 -21.51 0.79
N ASP A 131 -13.26 -21.32 0.02
CA ASP A 131 -14.56 -21.92 0.29
C ASP A 131 -14.50 -23.46 0.15
N THR A 132 -13.73 -23.99 -0.82
CA THR A 132 -13.49 -25.44 -0.94
C THR A 132 -12.64 -26.00 0.19
N GLU A 133 -11.58 -25.31 0.59
CA GLU A 133 -10.74 -25.70 1.73
C GLU A 133 -11.58 -25.78 3.02
N LEU A 134 -12.39 -24.75 3.28
CA LEU A 134 -13.23 -24.68 4.46
C LEU A 134 -14.31 -25.78 4.48
N ALA A 135 -14.85 -26.13 3.32
CA ALA A 135 -15.80 -27.25 3.21
C ALA A 135 -15.13 -28.61 3.49
N GLU A 136 -13.90 -28.82 2.99
CA GLU A 136 -13.14 -30.03 3.27
C GLU A 136 -12.73 -30.14 4.74
N ASP A 137 -12.28 -29.04 5.35
CA ASP A 137 -11.94 -28.97 6.78
C ASP A 137 -13.14 -29.32 7.65
N ALA A 138 -14.32 -28.74 7.37
CA ALA A 138 -15.55 -29.05 8.08
C ALA A 138 -15.94 -30.54 7.95
N ARG A 139 -15.74 -31.13 6.77
CA ARG A 139 -15.99 -32.56 6.54
C ARG A 139 -15.04 -33.43 7.37
N ILE A 140 -13.76 -33.06 7.44
CA ILE A 140 -12.76 -33.79 8.22
C ILE A 140 -13.09 -33.69 9.71
N GLU A 141 -13.38 -32.49 10.22
CA GLU A 141 -13.74 -32.25 11.62
C GLU A 141 -14.95 -33.08 12.05
N GLU A 142 -16.00 -33.15 11.23
CA GLU A 142 -17.17 -34.00 11.54
C GLU A 142 -16.81 -35.49 11.57
N SER A 143 -15.92 -35.94 10.68
CA SER A 143 -15.46 -37.33 10.67
C SER A 143 -14.61 -37.65 11.91
N GLU A 144 -13.79 -36.72 12.36
CA GLU A 144 -12.98 -36.85 13.57
C GLU A 144 -13.84 -36.83 14.82
N ARG A 145 -14.85 -35.96 14.88
CA ARG A 145 -15.83 -35.91 15.97
C ARG A 145 -16.51 -37.27 16.15
N ARG A 146 -17.00 -37.86 15.05
CA ARG A 146 -17.63 -39.20 15.08
C ARG A 146 -16.68 -40.28 15.57
N LYS A 147 -15.45 -40.31 15.05
CA LYS A 147 -14.44 -41.30 15.49
C LYS A 147 -14.08 -41.14 16.96
N LYS A 148 -14.02 -39.90 17.45
CA LYS A 148 -13.72 -39.60 18.85
C LYS A 148 -14.85 -40.07 19.76
N GLU A 149 -16.10 -39.78 19.39
CA GLU A 149 -17.30 -40.27 20.11
C GLU A 149 -17.31 -41.81 20.16
N GLU A 150 -17.06 -42.50 19.04
CA GLU A 150 -16.96 -43.96 19.02
C GLU A 150 -15.81 -44.51 19.87
N MET A 151 -14.64 -43.85 19.84
CA MET A 151 -13.49 -44.22 20.64
C MET A 151 -13.78 -44.08 22.14
N GLU A 152 -14.41 -42.97 22.55
CA GLU A 152 -14.80 -42.73 23.94
C GLU A 152 -15.78 -43.80 24.44
N LEU A 153 -16.78 -44.18 23.64
CA LEU A 153 -17.70 -45.27 23.97
C LEU A 153 -16.97 -46.61 24.13
N ARG A 154 -16.04 -46.94 23.23
CA ARG A 154 -15.25 -48.18 23.32
C ARG A 154 -14.36 -48.21 24.57
N ILE A 155 -13.76 -47.07 24.94
CA ILE A 155 -12.96 -46.97 26.16
C ILE A 155 -13.84 -47.23 27.38
N MET A 156 -15.03 -46.62 27.46
CA MET A 156 -15.97 -46.85 28.56
C MET A 156 -16.41 -48.31 28.67
N GLU A 157 -16.69 -48.95 27.53
CA GLU A 157 -17.06 -50.38 27.49
C GLU A 157 -15.90 -51.27 27.97
N GLN A 158 -14.68 -51.00 27.51
CA GLN A 158 -13.48 -51.75 27.95
C GLN A 158 -13.20 -51.56 29.44
N GLU A 159 -13.34 -50.34 29.96
CA GLU A 159 -13.17 -50.08 31.40
C GLU A 159 -14.21 -50.82 32.24
N ALA A 160 -15.46 -50.88 31.79
CA ALA A 160 -16.51 -51.65 32.46
C ALA A 160 -16.20 -53.16 32.42
N ALA A 161 -15.84 -53.69 31.26
CA ALA A 161 -15.48 -55.10 31.10
C ALA A 161 -14.26 -55.49 31.95
N LEU A 162 -13.26 -54.61 32.07
CA LEU A 162 -12.10 -54.83 32.93
C LEU A 162 -12.48 -54.88 34.42
N LYS A 163 -13.40 -54.01 34.87
CA LYS A 163 -13.91 -54.05 36.25
C LYS A 163 -14.66 -55.36 36.52
N ASP A 164 -15.56 -55.76 35.62
CA ASP A 164 -16.28 -57.02 35.73
C ASP A 164 -15.32 -58.23 35.72
N GLN A 165 -14.25 -58.17 34.93
CA GLN A 165 -13.21 -59.19 34.91
C GLN A 165 -12.43 -59.25 36.23
N GLN A 166 -12.10 -58.12 36.84
CA GLN A 166 -11.45 -58.08 38.15
C GLN A 166 -12.36 -58.65 39.23
N ASP A 167 -13.63 -58.24 39.28
CA ASP A 167 -14.62 -58.76 40.23
C ASP A 167 -14.80 -60.27 40.11
N THR A 168 -14.86 -60.78 38.87
CA THR A 168 -14.98 -62.23 38.62
C THR A 168 -13.69 -62.97 39.00
N GLN A 169 -12.52 -62.42 38.71
CA GLN A 169 -11.23 -62.98 39.13
C GLN A 169 -11.12 -63.05 40.66
N GLU A 170 -11.52 -62.01 41.38
CA GLU A 170 -11.52 -61.98 42.84
C GLU A 170 -12.47 -63.04 43.42
N ARG A 171 -13.69 -63.16 42.86
CA ARG A 171 -14.64 -64.19 43.28
C ARG A 171 -14.13 -65.60 43.05
N VAL A 172 -13.53 -65.86 41.89
CA VAL A 172 -12.94 -67.16 41.55
C VAL A 172 -11.74 -67.45 42.47
N ALA A 173 -10.87 -66.47 42.69
CA ALA A 173 -9.73 -66.61 43.59
C ALA A 173 -10.19 -66.92 45.03
N ALA A 174 -11.21 -66.24 45.54
CA ALA A 174 -11.80 -66.53 46.86
C ALA A 174 -12.43 -67.93 46.93
N ALA A 175 -13.13 -68.36 45.88
CA ALA A 175 -13.68 -69.72 45.81
C ALA A 175 -12.58 -70.79 45.79
N VAL A 176 -11.54 -70.62 44.95
CA VAL A 176 -10.39 -71.52 44.90
C VAL A 176 -9.66 -71.56 46.25
N LEU A 177 -9.42 -70.40 46.85
CA LEU A 177 -8.77 -70.28 48.15
C LEU A 177 -9.58 -70.99 49.24
N THR A 178 -10.88 -70.74 49.34
CA THR A 178 -11.75 -71.41 50.33
C THR A 178 -11.83 -72.91 50.10
N THR A 179 -12.00 -73.38 48.87
CA THR A 179 -12.01 -74.82 48.57
C THR A 179 -10.68 -75.50 48.87
N GLY A 180 -9.54 -74.85 48.59
CA GLY A 180 -8.21 -75.34 48.96
C GLY A 180 -8.03 -75.43 50.48
N TYR A 181 -8.35 -74.35 51.21
CA TYR A 181 -8.29 -74.37 52.68
C TYR A 181 -9.21 -75.43 53.30
N ILE A 182 -10.43 -75.60 52.78
CA ILE A 182 -11.37 -76.63 53.24
C ILE A 182 -10.81 -78.02 52.94
N ALA A 183 -10.23 -78.24 51.76
CA ALA A 183 -9.63 -79.53 51.40
C ALA A 183 -8.46 -79.91 52.31
N ASP A 184 -7.68 -78.95 52.79
CA ASP A 184 -6.57 -79.18 53.73
C ASP A 184 -7.05 -79.33 55.18
N LEU A 185 -8.01 -78.52 55.63
CA LEU A 185 -8.51 -78.53 57.00
C LEU A 185 -9.43 -79.72 57.29
N LEU A 186 -10.27 -80.14 56.34
CA LEU A 186 -11.26 -81.19 56.58
C LEU A 186 -10.61 -82.51 57.03
N PRO A 187 -9.58 -83.06 56.35
CA PRO A 187 -8.94 -84.29 56.79
C PRO A 187 -8.35 -84.17 58.20
N SER A 188 -7.71 -83.04 58.51
CA SER A 188 -7.09 -82.81 59.83
C SER A 188 -8.12 -82.70 60.95
N VAL A 189 -9.22 -81.99 60.74
CA VAL A 189 -10.32 -81.90 61.71
C VAL A 189 -11.04 -83.24 61.85
N PHE A 190 -11.29 -83.95 60.75
CA PHE A 190 -11.92 -85.28 60.79
C PHE A 190 -11.02 -86.35 61.42
N SER A 191 -9.69 -86.28 61.24
CA SER A 191 -8.76 -87.19 61.91
C SER A 191 -8.70 -86.87 63.40
N GLY A 192 -8.57 -85.59 63.78
CA GLY A 192 -8.58 -85.17 65.18
C GLY A 192 -9.84 -85.63 65.93
N LEU A 193 -11.02 -85.40 65.36
CA LEU A 193 -12.30 -85.83 65.95
C LEU A 193 -12.42 -87.36 66.02
N ARG A 194 -11.92 -88.07 65.00
CA ARG A 194 -11.92 -89.55 64.99
C ARG A 194 -11.00 -90.10 66.09
N ASP A 195 -9.83 -89.51 66.26
CA ASP A 195 -8.87 -89.93 67.27
C ASP A 195 -9.37 -89.65 68.68
N GLU A 196 -10.02 -88.50 68.92
CA GLU A 196 -10.71 -88.22 70.19
C GLU A 196 -11.83 -89.22 70.46
N MET A 197 -12.69 -89.50 69.47
CA MET A 197 -13.76 -90.49 69.62
C MET A 197 -13.22 -91.90 69.91
N ILE A 198 -12.12 -92.29 69.24
CA ILE A 198 -11.46 -93.57 69.51
C ILE A 198 -10.88 -93.59 70.93
N ARG A 199 -10.23 -92.50 71.37
CA ARG A 199 -9.73 -92.37 72.76
C ARG A 199 -10.86 -92.52 73.77
N ASP A 200 -11.98 -91.84 73.59
CA ASP A 200 -13.15 -91.93 74.49
C ASP A 200 -13.73 -93.35 74.53
N ILE A 201 -13.84 -94.03 73.38
CA ILE A 201 -14.32 -95.43 73.32
C ILE A 201 -13.33 -96.38 73.99
N VAL A 202 -12.02 -96.20 73.77
CA VAL A 202 -10.98 -97.04 74.39
C VAL A 202 -10.95 -96.80 75.90
N GLN A 203 -11.08 -95.55 76.35
CA GLN A 203 -11.07 -95.20 77.76
C GLN A 203 -12.31 -95.73 78.47
N THR A 204 -13.51 -95.53 77.91
CA THR A 204 -14.75 -96.13 78.47
C THR A 204 -14.72 -97.65 78.45
N ARG A 205 -14.14 -98.28 77.43
CA ARG A 205 -13.97 -99.74 77.38
C ARG A 205 -12.91 -100.24 78.35
N ALA A 206 -11.82 -99.51 78.57
CA ALA A 206 -10.81 -99.81 79.58
C ALA A 206 -11.40 -99.69 80.99
N GLU A 207 -12.18 -98.65 81.27
CA GLU A 207 -12.93 -98.50 82.52
C GLU A 207 -13.90 -99.67 82.75
N LEU A 208 -14.61 -100.12 81.71
CA LEU A 208 -15.47 -101.32 81.78
C LEU A 208 -14.66 -102.60 82.05
N TYR A 209 -13.53 -102.82 81.38
CA TYR A 209 -12.68 -103.98 81.62
C TYR A 209 -12.02 -103.95 82.99
N HIS A 210 -11.57 -102.79 83.48
CA HIS A 210 -11.10 -102.63 84.85
C HIS A 210 -12.21 -102.93 85.86
N ALA A 211 -13.45 -102.47 85.62
CA ALA A 211 -14.58 -102.78 86.49
C ALA A 211 -15.01 -104.26 86.45
N LEU A 212 -14.89 -104.92 85.30
CA LEU A 212 -15.18 -106.35 85.13
C LEU A 212 -14.08 -107.21 85.76
N GLY A 213 -12.81 -106.90 85.48
CA GLY A 213 -11.64 -107.53 86.09
C GLY A 213 -11.60 -107.35 87.61
N ALA A 214 -11.97 -106.18 88.13
CA ALA A 214 -12.12 -105.97 89.58
C ALA A 214 -13.25 -106.82 90.19
N LYS A 215 -14.31 -107.15 89.43
CA LYS A 215 -15.38 -108.07 89.87
C LYS A 215 -14.97 -109.54 89.76
N ASP A 216 -14.21 -109.90 88.72
CA ASP A 216 -13.74 -111.26 88.48
C ASP A 216 -12.55 -111.63 89.40
N ASN A 217 -11.61 -110.71 89.67
CA ASN A 217 -10.57 -110.86 90.71
C ASN A 217 -11.21 -111.06 92.10
N LYS A 218 -12.31 -110.35 92.39
CA LYS A 218 -13.08 -110.52 93.63
C LYS A 218 -13.83 -111.86 93.71
N ARG A 219 -14.11 -112.50 92.57
CA ARG A 219 -14.69 -113.87 92.48
C ARG A 219 -13.62 -114.96 92.56
N LEU A 220 -12.41 -114.71 92.06
CA LEU A 220 -11.31 -115.69 92.00
C LEU A 220 -10.35 -115.63 93.20
N GLY A 221 -10.44 -114.59 94.05
CA GLY A 221 -9.70 -114.55 95.32
C GLY A 221 -8.20 -114.28 95.19
N LEU A 222 -7.75 -113.69 94.06
CA LEU A 222 -6.37 -113.24 93.89
C LEU A 222 -6.20 -111.81 94.43
N SER A 223 -5.17 -111.62 95.26
CA SER A 223 -4.74 -110.33 95.81
C SER A 223 -3.76 -109.61 94.88
N ASP A 224 -3.84 -108.28 94.87
CA ASP A 224 -3.02 -107.37 94.05
C ASP A 224 -1.54 -107.30 94.51
N GLU A 225 -0.76 -108.34 94.23
CA GLU A 225 0.71 -108.28 94.31
C GLU A 225 1.31 -108.92 93.05
N GLU A 226 1.52 -108.07 92.03
CA GLU A 226 2.63 -108.10 91.05
C GLU A 226 2.27 -107.14 89.91
N THR A 227 2.49 -105.84 90.13
CA THR A 227 2.71 -104.90 89.03
C THR A 227 4.08 -105.19 88.43
N GLU A 228 4.13 -106.05 87.41
CA GLU A 228 5.28 -106.09 86.50
C GLU A 228 5.27 -104.81 85.66
N GLU A 229 6.26 -103.97 85.96
CA GLU A 229 6.69 -102.81 85.20
C GLU A 229 7.14 -103.24 83.79
N TYR A 230 6.20 -103.28 82.85
CA TYR A 230 6.55 -103.24 81.43
C TYR A 230 6.93 -101.81 81.08
N GLY A 231 8.25 -101.58 80.99
CA GLY A 231 8.84 -100.30 80.66
C GLY A 231 8.33 -99.69 79.36
N GLU A 232 8.37 -98.35 79.34
CA GLU A 232 8.21 -97.50 78.17
C GLU A 232 9.07 -97.99 77.00
N MET A 233 8.47 -98.65 76.02
CA MET A 233 9.03 -98.72 74.67
C MET A 233 8.39 -97.60 73.84
N GLY A 234 8.86 -96.38 74.10
CA GLY A 234 8.74 -95.28 73.15
C GLY A 234 9.50 -95.65 71.87
N GLY A 235 8.76 -96.07 70.86
CA GLY A 235 9.25 -96.22 69.50
C GLY A 235 8.43 -95.32 68.60
N GLU A 236 9.02 -94.20 68.17
CA GLU A 236 8.54 -93.42 67.05
C GLU A 236 8.41 -94.35 65.83
N LEU A 237 7.19 -94.74 65.50
CA LEU A 237 6.90 -95.31 64.19
C LEU A 237 6.94 -94.15 63.20
N GLY A 238 8.13 -93.89 62.68
CA GLY A 238 8.34 -93.04 61.53
C GLY A 238 7.44 -93.51 60.39
N GLU A 239 6.54 -92.64 59.98
CA GLU A 239 5.60 -92.84 58.88
C GLU A 239 6.30 -92.65 57.51
N GLU A 240 7.46 -93.28 57.33
CA GLU A 240 8.30 -93.16 56.14
C GLU A 240 8.70 -94.52 55.56
N ASP A 241 7.75 -95.45 55.32
CA ASP A 241 8.11 -96.67 54.57
C ASP A 241 6.97 -97.31 53.76
N TYR A 242 6.00 -96.52 53.29
CA TYR A 242 5.02 -96.99 52.30
C TYR A 242 4.75 -95.95 51.21
N LYS A 243 5.75 -95.62 50.38
CA LYS A 243 5.54 -95.03 49.04
C LYS A 243 6.79 -95.09 48.15
N LYS A 244 7.36 -96.28 47.96
CA LYS A 244 8.23 -96.53 46.78
C LYS A 244 7.35 -96.88 45.56
N GLY A 245 6.67 -95.85 45.04
CA GLY A 245 6.00 -95.89 43.75
C GLY A 245 7.01 -95.67 42.63
N TYR A 246 7.27 -96.71 41.86
CA TYR A 246 8.01 -96.64 40.59
C TYR A 246 7.31 -95.64 39.65
N VAL A 247 7.98 -94.55 39.27
CA VAL A 247 7.54 -93.70 38.16
C VAL A 247 8.53 -93.90 37.02
N MET A 248 8.07 -94.58 35.97
CA MET A 248 8.80 -94.69 34.70
C MET A 248 9.04 -93.29 34.14
N LYS A 249 10.30 -92.94 33.89
CA LYS A 249 10.64 -91.84 33.00
C LYS A 249 10.45 -92.30 31.56
N PHE A 250 9.37 -91.86 30.92
CA PHE A 250 9.31 -91.86 29.47
C PHE A 250 10.01 -90.60 28.97
N GLY A 251 11.16 -90.82 28.31
CA GLY A 251 11.65 -89.88 27.32
C GLY A 251 10.71 -89.90 26.12
N GLY A 252 10.46 -88.71 25.58
CA GLY A 252 9.69 -88.49 24.37
C GLY A 252 9.99 -87.07 23.91
N ASP A 253 10.87 -87.00 22.92
CA ASP A 253 11.16 -85.82 22.13
C ASP A 253 9.88 -85.23 21.51
N ASP A 254 9.85 -83.92 21.27
CA ASP A 254 9.80 -83.38 19.90
C ASP A 254 9.23 -81.95 19.83
N SER A 255 9.97 -81.16 19.05
CA SER A 255 9.52 -80.12 18.14
C SER A 255 9.06 -78.75 18.66
N GLU A 256 9.92 -77.79 18.35
CA GLU A 256 9.60 -76.45 17.87
C GLU A 256 8.25 -76.34 17.16
N SER A 257 7.45 -75.34 17.52
CA SER A 257 6.66 -74.61 16.53
C SER A 257 6.73 -73.12 16.81
N THR A 258 7.60 -72.47 16.06
CA THR A 258 7.42 -71.10 15.64
C THR A 258 6.02 -70.95 15.04
N THR A 259 5.30 -69.90 15.43
CA THR A 259 4.25 -69.34 14.58
C THR A 259 4.38 -67.83 14.66
N ASN A 260 4.92 -67.29 13.58
CA ASN A 260 4.73 -65.90 13.19
C ASN A 260 3.26 -65.69 12.88
N VAL A 261 2.69 -64.59 13.38
CA VAL A 261 1.90 -63.53 12.70
C VAL A 261 1.22 -62.72 13.81
#